data_AF-A0A0C3Q6T9-F1
#
_entry.id   AF-A0A0C3Q6T9-F1
#
_cell.length_a   1.000
_cell.length_b   1.000
_cell.length_c   1.000
_cell.angle_alpha   90.00
_cell.angle_beta   90.00
_cell.angle_gamma   90.00
#
_symmetry.space_group_name_H-M   'P 1'
#
loop_
_entity.id
_entity.type
_entity.pdbx_description
1 polymer ?
#
loop_
_entity_poly.entity_id
_entity_poly.type
_entity_poly.pdbx_seq_one_letter_code
_entity_poly.pdbx_strand_id
1 'polypeptide(L)'
;LYLLFLPLEIYSAFKWLTIPCTVFACFLYIGFLEIGQEIENPFNYDENDLDLDLFCLQIQRELAEITAHPAPDPSGFIFSQFNQPFAPHDRRTAIDILRENKNTEDHQSVADVRQTLVKNYQLISEATFRKKR
;
A
#
# COMPACT_ATOMS: atom_id res chain seq x y z
N LEU A 1 27.02 -13.74 30.11
CA LEU A 1 28.46 -14.10 30.04
C LEU A 1 29.34 -12.91 29.69
N TYR A 2 29.07 -12.19 28.59
CA TYR A 2 29.88 -11.02 28.19
C TYR A 2 30.13 -10.00 29.33
N LEU A 3 29.06 -9.49 29.95
CA LEU A 3 29.15 -8.52 31.05
C LEU A 3 29.92 -9.03 32.29
N LEU A 4 30.00 -10.36 32.49
CA LEU A 4 30.73 -10.96 33.61
C LEU A 4 32.24 -10.84 33.43
N PHE A 5 32.73 -10.98 32.18
CA PHE A 5 34.15 -10.92 31.86
C PHE A 5 34.64 -9.50 31.54
N LEU A 6 33.75 -8.60 31.14
CA LEU A 6 34.04 -7.19 30.83
C LEU A 6 34.95 -6.47 31.84
N PRO A 7 34.72 -6.52 33.18
CA PRO A 7 35.59 -5.83 34.12
C PRO A 7 37.02 -6.40 34.17
N LEU A 8 37.20 -7.69 33.91
CA LEU A 8 38.53 -8.32 33.88
C LEU A 8 39.32 -7.88 32.64
N GLU A 9 38.63 -7.65 31.52
CA GLU A 9 39.21 -7.19 30.27
C GLU A 9 39.73 -5.75 30.37
N ILE A 10 38.91 -4.83 30.87
CA ILE A 10 39.21 -3.39 30.83
C ILE A 10 40.02 -2.88 32.04
N TYR A 11 40.21 -3.70 33.07
CA TYR A 11 40.90 -3.30 34.31
C TYR A 11 42.33 -2.80 34.08
N SER A 12 43.03 -3.37 33.10
CA SER A 12 44.42 -3.00 32.78
C SER A 12 44.53 -1.54 32.34
N ALA A 13 43.55 -1.03 31.59
CA ALA A 13 43.51 0.32 31.06
C ALA A 13 42.83 1.33 32.02
N PHE A 14 41.74 0.94 32.69
CA PHE A 14 40.88 1.87 33.43
C PHE A 14 41.05 1.85 34.96
N LYS A 15 41.69 0.83 35.53
CA LYS A 15 41.94 0.69 36.99
C LYS A 15 40.67 0.96 37.81
N TRP A 16 40.67 1.96 38.69
CA TRP A 16 39.53 2.31 39.54
C TRP A 16 38.29 2.77 38.74
N LEU A 17 38.48 3.32 37.54
CA LEU A 17 37.37 3.76 36.68
C LEU A 17 36.62 2.57 36.05
N THR A 18 37.19 1.36 36.11
CA THR A 18 36.56 0.11 35.64
C THR A 18 35.20 -0.12 36.29
N ILE A 19 35.06 0.21 37.58
CA ILE A 19 33.82 -0.03 38.33
C ILE A 19 32.65 0.79 37.76
N PRO A 20 32.69 2.13 37.71
CA PRO A 20 31.59 2.92 37.15
C PRO A 20 31.39 2.68 35.65
N CYS A 21 32.46 2.45 34.88
CA CYS A 21 32.33 2.13 33.45
C CYS A 21 31.62 0.80 33.21
N THR A 22 31.93 -0.24 33.98
CA THR A 22 31.27 -1.55 33.86
C THR A 22 29.82 -1.45 34.28
N VAL A 23 29.50 -0.73 35.36
CA VAL A 23 28.10 -0.51 35.79
C VAL A 23 27.30 0.20 34.71
N PHE A 24 27.87 1.26 34.11
CA PHE A 24 27.22 1.98 33.02
C PHE A 24 27.01 1.09 31.78
N ALA A 25 28.01 0.30 31.41
CA ALA A 25 27.90 -0.64 30.30
C ALA A 25 26.85 -1.72 30.56
N CYS A 26 26.80 -2.28 31.77
CA CYS A 26 25.78 -3.24 32.18
C CYS A 26 24.37 -2.64 32.09
N PHE A 27 24.19 -1.41 32.59
CA PHE A 27 22.90 -0.73 32.53
C PHE A 27 22.42 -0.58 31.09
N LEU A 28 23.28 -0.11 30.18
CA LEU A 28 22.93 0.03 28.77
C LEU A 28 22.62 -1.32 28.11
N TYR A 29 23.48 -2.32 28.32
CA TYR A 29 23.37 -3.60 27.62
C TYR A 29 22.15 -4.41 28.08
N ILE A 30 21.86 -4.40 29.39
CA ILE A 30 20.66 -5.04 29.94
C ILE A 30 19.42 -4.23 29.55
N GLY A 31 19.47 -2.89 29.59
CA GLY A 31 18.37 -2.05 29.15
C GLY A 31 17.96 -2.31 27.70
N PHE A 32 18.93 -2.47 26.79
CA PHE A 32 18.62 -2.85 25.41
C PHE A 32 18.06 -4.26 25.28
N LEU A 33 18.49 -5.19 26.12
CA LEU A 33 17.96 -6.55 26.09
C LEU A 33 16.48 -6.56 26.51
N GLU A 34 16.15 -5.89 27.62
CA GLU A 34 14.77 -5.78 28.11
C GLU A 34 13.86 -5.07 27.10
N ILE A 35 14.31 -3.93 26.55
CA ILE A 35 13.55 -3.26 25.47
C ILE A 35 13.36 -4.21 24.29
N GLY A 36 14.38 -4.98 23.94
CA GLY A 36 14.31 -5.99 22.88
C GLY A 36 13.29 -7.09 23.13
N GLN A 37 13.14 -7.53 24.39
CA GLN A 37 12.17 -8.54 24.77
C GLN A 37 10.74 -8.00 24.71
N GLU A 38 10.52 -6.77 25.20
CA GLU A 38 9.21 -6.11 25.15
C GLU A 38 8.72 -5.88 23.71
N ILE A 39 9.63 -5.60 22.76
CA ILE A 39 9.24 -5.38 21.35
C ILE A 39 9.16 -6.66 20.51
N GLU A 40 9.56 -7.82 21.04
CA GLU A 40 9.66 -9.07 20.25
C GLU A 40 8.29 -9.56 19.78
N ASN A 41 7.27 -9.45 20.63
CA ASN A 41 5.93 -9.97 20.37
C ASN A 41 4.84 -8.90 20.54
N PRO A 42 4.80 -7.88 19.68
CA PRO A 42 4.04 -6.64 19.89
C PRO A 42 2.51 -6.79 19.75
N PHE A 43 2.02 -8.01 19.52
CA PHE A 43 0.62 -8.34 19.24
C PHE A 43 0.01 -9.26 20.30
N ASN A 44 0.73 -9.47 21.41
CA ASN A 44 0.20 -10.18 22.56
C ASN A 44 -0.66 -9.22 23.41
N TYR A 45 -0.85 -9.55 24.69
CA TYR A 45 -1.68 -8.82 25.63
C TYR A 45 -0.86 -8.31 26.83
N ASP A 46 0.44 -8.07 26.64
CA ASP A 46 1.30 -7.47 27.66
C ASP A 46 1.03 -5.96 27.76
N GLU A 47 1.45 -5.33 28.86
CA GLU A 47 1.11 -3.91 29.14
C GLU A 47 1.67 -2.93 28.09
N ASN A 48 2.77 -3.28 27.43
CA ASN A 48 3.44 -2.47 26.43
C ASN A 48 3.10 -2.86 24.97
N ASP A 49 2.18 -3.82 24.77
CA ASP A 49 1.76 -4.27 23.45
C ASP A 49 0.77 -3.32 22.77
N LEU A 50 0.54 -3.54 21.47
CA LEU A 50 -0.45 -2.78 20.71
C LEU A 50 -1.87 -3.20 21.05
N ASP A 51 -2.73 -2.21 21.30
CA ASP A 51 -4.18 -2.42 21.48
C ASP A 51 -4.86 -2.71 20.12
N LEU A 52 -4.86 -3.99 19.74
CA LEU A 52 -5.47 -4.47 18.50
C LEU A 52 -6.99 -4.31 18.48
N ASP A 53 -7.65 -4.33 19.63
CA ASP A 53 -9.10 -4.18 19.74
C ASP A 53 -9.51 -2.76 19.34
N LEU A 54 -8.75 -1.75 19.80
CA LEU A 54 -8.94 -0.37 19.40
C LEU A 54 -8.76 -0.18 17.89
N PHE A 55 -7.71 -0.75 17.31
CA PHE A 55 -7.48 -0.67 15.86
C PHE A 55 -8.62 -1.33 15.06
N CYS A 56 -9.07 -2.51 15.48
CA CYS A 56 -10.20 -3.20 14.84
C CYS A 56 -11.47 -2.35 14.90
N LEU A 57 -11.75 -1.73 16.05
CA LEU A 57 -12.91 -0.86 16.24
C LEU A 57 -12.84 0.40 15.36
N GLN A 58 -11.65 0.99 15.24
CA GLN A 58 -11.42 2.14 14.35
C GLN A 58 -11.66 1.76 12.89
N ILE A 59 -11.08 0.66 12.42
CA ILE A 59 -11.27 0.16 11.04
C ILE A 59 -12.75 -0.13 10.78
N GLN A 60 -13.45 -0.76 11.74
CA GLN A 60 -14.87 -1.03 11.62
C GLN A 60 -15.68 0.26 11.47
N ARG A 61 -15.36 1.29 12.27
CA ARG A 61 -16.04 2.59 12.21
C ARG A 61 -15.79 3.29 10.88
N GLU A 62 -14.54 3.32 10.41
CA GLU A 62 -14.19 3.93 9.12
C GLU A 62 -14.88 3.20 7.96
N LEU A 63 -14.91 1.87 8.00
CA LEU A 63 -15.61 1.09 6.98
C LEU A 63 -17.12 1.37 6.99
N ALA A 64 -17.72 1.49 8.19
CA ALA A 64 -19.13 1.86 8.32
C ALA A 64 -19.40 3.28 7.77
N GLU A 65 -18.48 4.21 7.96
CA GLU A 65 -18.58 5.57 7.41
C GLU A 65 -18.49 5.58 5.88
N ILE A 66 -17.54 4.85 5.29
CA ILE A 66 -17.40 4.74 3.83
C ILE A 66 -18.65 4.09 3.22
N THR A 67 -19.14 3.00 3.84
CA THR A 67 -20.30 2.25 3.32
C THR A 67 -21.63 2.93 3.59
N ALA A 68 -21.70 3.89 4.52
CA ALA A 68 -22.87 4.73 4.73
C ALA A 68 -23.12 5.71 3.57
N HIS A 69 -22.10 6.02 2.77
CA HIS A 69 -22.26 6.85 1.59
C HIS A 69 -22.90 6.03 0.45
N PRO A 70 -24.00 6.51 -0.16
CA PRO A 70 -24.55 5.84 -1.32
C PRO A 70 -23.51 5.83 -2.44
N ALA A 71 -23.40 4.71 -3.16
CA ALA A 71 -22.57 4.65 -4.34
C ALA A 71 -22.99 5.76 -5.32
N PRO A 72 -22.05 6.55 -5.86
CA PRO A 72 -22.39 7.58 -6.83
C PRO A 72 -23.05 6.93 -8.04
N ASP A 73 -24.02 7.63 -8.64
CA ASP A 73 -24.70 7.13 -9.82
C ASP A 73 -23.68 6.84 -10.94
N PRO A 74 -23.63 5.59 -11.45
CA PRO A 74 -22.64 5.24 -12.45
C PRO A 74 -22.75 6.05 -13.74
N SER A 75 -23.95 6.56 -14.05
CA SER A 75 -24.14 7.40 -15.22
C SER A 75 -23.26 8.65 -15.20
N GLY A 76 -23.00 9.22 -14.01
CA GLY A 76 -22.22 10.44 -13.84
C GLY A 76 -20.75 10.29 -14.22
N PHE A 77 -20.15 9.11 -14.00
CA PHE A 77 -18.76 8.87 -14.40
C PHE A 77 -18.66 8.20 -15.77
N ILE A 78 -19.55 7.26 -16.11
CA ILE A 78 -19.53 6.56 -17.40
C ILE A 78 -19.71 7.54 -18.55
N PHE A 79 -20.66 8.48 -18.44
CA PHE A 79 -20.97 9.45 -19.48
C PHE A 79 -20.25 10.79 -19.30
N SER A 80 -19.26 10.85 -18.42
CA SER A 80 -18.42 12.04 -18.26
C SER A 80 -17.57 12.30 -19.50
N GLN A 81 -17.36 13.57 -19.84
CA GLN A 81 -16.43 14.00 -20.90
C GLN A 81 -14.98 13.56 -20.67
N PHE A 82 -14.63 13.28 -19.41
CA PHE A 82 -13.31 12.80 -19.02
C PHE A 82 -13.15 11.28 -19.16
N ASN A 83 -14.25 10.53 -19.33
CA ASN A 83 -14.20 9.09 -19.52
C ASN A 83 -13.94 8.77 -21.00
N GLN A 84 -12.66 8.66 -21.35
CA GLN A 84 -12.17 8.30 -22.69
C GLN A 84 -11.50 6.92 -22.63
N PRO A 85 -12.27 5.82 -22.73
CA PRO A 85 -11.79 4.47 -22.45
C PRO A 85 -10.65 4.01 -23.37
N PHE A 86 -10.44 4.68 -24.50
CA PHE A 86 -9.48 4.32 -25.52
C PHE A 86 -8.38 5.40 -25.76
N ALA A 87 -8.25 6.37 -24.85
CA ALA A 87 -7.19 7.37 -24.93
C ALA A 87 -5.80 6.71 -24.79
N PRO A 88 -4.73 7.25 -25.44
CA PRO A 88 -4.67 8.53 -26.15
C PRO A 88 -5.06 8.45 -27.63
N HIS A 89 -5.18 7.26 -28.20
CA HIS A 89 -5.36 7.05 -29.64
C HIS A 89 -6.80 7.30 -30.11
N ASP A 90 -7.79 6.96 -29.28
CA ASP A 90 -9.19 7.26 -29.52
C ASP A 90 -9.77 7.99 -28.31
N ARG A 91 -10.11 9.26 -28.50
CA ARG A 91 -10.58 10.17 -27.44
C ARG A 91 -12.10 10.32 -27.42
N ARG A 92 -12.84 9.44 -28.12
CA ARG A 92 -14.31 9.44 -28.07
C ARG A 92 -14.80 9.16 -26.65
N THR A 93 -15.83 9.88 -26.24
CA THR A 93 -16.50 9.64 -24.96
C THR A 93 -17.52 8.51 -25.11
N ALA A 94 -17.97 7.94 -23.99
CA ALA A 94 -19.04 6.92 -24.03
C ALA A 94 -20.31 7.43 -24.74
N ILE A 95 -20.64 8.72 -24.62
CA ILE A 95 -21.79 9.33 -25.30
C ILE A 95 -21.61 9.30 -26.82
N ASP A 96 -20.41 9.64 -27.30
CA ASP A 96 -20.15 9.72 -28.74
C ASP A 96 -20.21 8.33 -29.38
N ILE A 97 -19.66 7.31 -28.70
CA ILE A 97 -19.75 5.91 -29.13
C ILE A 97 -21.21 5.45 -29.19
N LEU A 98 -22.02 5.79 -28.19
CA LEU A 98 -23.45 5.43 -28.18
C LEU A 98 -24.27 6.17 -29.26
N ARG A 99 -23.93 7.43 -29.55
CA ARG A 99 -24.59 8.20 -30.62
C ARG A 99 -24.29 7.61 -32.00
N GLU A 100 -23.05 7.23 -32.24
CA GLU A 100 -22.64 6.56 -33.48
C GLU A 100 -23.33 5.22 -33.65
N ASN A 101 -23.44 4.46 -32.56
CA ASN A 101 -24.16 3.19 -32.53
C ASN A 101 -25.64 3.35 -32.90
N LYS A 102 -26.36 4.34 -32.34
CA LYS A 102 -27.77 4.60 -32.65
C LYS A 102 -28.04 4.96 -34.12
N ASN A 103 -27.07 5.57 -34.80
CA ASN A 103 -27.23 5.98 -36.19
C ASN A 103 -26.99 4.81 -37.18
N THR A 104 -26.48 3.68 -36.69
CA THR A 104 -26.10 2.53 -37.51
C THR A 104 -27.06 1.38 -37.22
N GLU A 105 -27.77 0.85 -38.21
CA GLU A 105 -28.74 -0.24 -38.02
C GLU A 105 -28.14 -1.43 -37.23
N ASP A 106 -28.97 -2.04 -36.37
CA ASP A 106 -28.59 -2.92 -35.24
C ASP A 106 -27.57 -4.05 -35.57
N HIS A 107 -27.49 -4.49 -36.83
CA HIS A 107 -26.55 -5.54 -37.25
C HIS A 107 -25.10 -5.06 -37.42
N GLN A 108 -24.89 -3.79 -37.81
CA GLN A 108 -23.57 -3.24 -38.11
C GLN A 108 -22.90 -2.65 -36.85
N SER A 109 -23.73 -2.21 -35.89
CA SER A 109 -23.33 -1.53 -34.65
C SER A 109 -22.41 -2.39 -33.75
N VAL A 110 -22.75 -3.67 -33.54
CA VAL A 110 -21.95 -4.57 -32.69
C VAL A 110 -20.62 -4.92 -33.34
N ALA A 111 -20.57 -4.97 -34.68
CA ALA A 111 -19.35 -5.22 -35.42
C ALA A 111 -18.36 -4.05 -35.29
N ASP A 112 -18.86 -2.80 -35.32
CA ASP A 112 -18.02 -1.60 -35.21
C ASP A 112 -17.38 -1.43 -33.83
N VAL A 113 -18.13 -1.70 -32.76
CA VAL A 113 -17.58 -1.69 -31.38
C VAL A 113 -16.51 -2.76 -31.22
N ARG A 114 -16.75 -3.99 -31.71
CA ARG A 114 -15.76 -5.07 -31.67
C ARG A 114 -14.51 -4.72 -32.46
N GLN A 115 -14.67 -4.12 -33.64
CA GLN A 115 -13.55 -3.68 -34.46
C GLN A 115 -12.74 -2.59 -33.75
N THR A 116 -13.40 -1.63 -33.09
CA THR A 116 -12.76 -0.60 -32.28
C THR A 116 -11.96 -1.18 -31.11
N LEU A 117 -12.51 -2.19 -30.42
CA LEU A 117 -11.81 -2.88 -29.32
C LEU A 117 -10.56 -3.62 -29.81
N VAL A 118 -10.68 -4.37 -30.92
CA VAL A 118 -9.55 -5.12 -31.50
C VAL A 118 -8.45 -4.19 -31.96
N LYS A 119 -8.80 -3.08 -32.63
CA LYS A 119 -7.83 -2.06 -33.05
C LYS A 119 -7.10 -1.45 -31.86
N ASN A 120 -7.82 -1.06 -30.81
CA ASN A 120 -7.19 -0.51 -29.60
C ASN A 120 -6.26 -1.52 -28.91
N TYR A 121 -6.68 -2.79 -28.81
CA TYR A 121 -5.82 -3.84 -28.25
C TYR A 121 -4.51 -4.02 -29.05
N GLN A 122 -4.60 -4.08 -30.37
CA GLN A 122 -3.44 -4.18 -31.26
C GLN A 122 -2.49 -2.99 -31.05
N LEU A 123 -3.03 -1.76 -31.06
CA LEU A 123 -2.24 -0.54 -30.86
C LEU A 123 -1.54 -0.48 -29.50
N ILE A 124 -2.23 -0.85 -28.41
CA ILE A 124 -1.63 -0.91 -27.06
C ILE A 124 -0.52 -1.96 -27.03
N SER A 125 -0.72 -3.11 -27.66
CA SER A 125 0.30 -4.16 -27.71
C SER A 125 1.56 -3.65 -28.42
N GLU A 126 1.42 -3.02 -29.58
CA GLU A 126 2.56 -2.45 -30.33
C GLU A 126 3.30 -1.37 -29.55
N ALA A 127 2.56 -0.42 -28.93
CA ALA A 127 3.15 0.64 -28.11
C ALA A 127 3.91 0.09 -26.90
N THR A 128 3.36 -0.93 -26.23
CA THR A 128 3.98 -1.57 -25.06
C THR A 128 5.26 -2.32 -25.44
N PHE A 129 5.28 -3.03 -26.58
CA PHE A 129 6.46 -3.74 -27.04
C PHE A 129 7.57 -2.80 -27.54
N ARG A 130 7.23 -1.66 -28.17
CA ARG A 130 8.24 -0.68 -28.63
C ARG A 130 8.98 0.02 -27.49
N LYS A 131 8.37 0.20 -26.32
CA LYS A 131 8.98 0.88 -25.16
C LYS A 131 9.96 -0.01 -24.37
N LYS A 132 9.95 -1.32 -24.60
CA LYS A 132 10.84 -2.30 -23.93
C LYS A 132 12.15 -2.58 -24.66
N ARG A 133 12.39 -1.97 -25.83
CA ARG A 133 13.68 -1.99 -26.56
C ARG A 133 14.35 -0.64 -26.44
#